data_AF-A0A9E8MV39-F1
#
_entry.id   AF-A0A9E8MV39-F1
#
_cell.length_a   1.000
_cell.length_b   1.000
_cell.length_c   1.000
_cell.angle_alpha   90.00
_cell.angle_beta   90.00
_cell.angle_gamma   90.00
#
_symmetry.space_group_name_H-M   'P 1'
#
loop_
_entity.id
_entity.type
_entity.pdbx_description
1 polymer ?
#
loop_
_entity_poly.entity_id
_entity_poly.type
_entity_poly.pdbx_seq_one_letter_code
_entity_poly.pdbx_strand_id
1 'polypeptide(L)'
;MAITVLIGFNLYTIFFLNQMILSDSAIEIYTLNFFLECTYNVCILLILSISLLNYLYHDSKRGLLLFLASVCIVFSEMVQVAYIFVSADYLLNVVYALLLVTGFYIVYVYIVSKINAYYKILS
;
A
#
# COMPACT_ATOMS: atom_id res chain seq x y z
N MET A 1 13.46 -12.46 12.41
CA MET A 1 13.45 -11.05 12.90
C MET A 1 12.60 -10.15 12.00
N ALA A 2 12.94 -9.99 10.71
CA ALA A 2 12.17 -9.12 9.79
C ALA A 2 10.68 -9.51 9.66
N ILE A 3 10.37 -10.81 9.56
CA ILE A 3 8.98 -11.30 9.46
C ILE A 3 8.17 -10.96 10.73
N THR A 4 8.77 -11.04 11.91
CA THR A 4 8.13 -10.70 13.18
C THR A 4 7.76 -9.22 13.25
N VAL A 5 8.67 -8.34 12.83
CA VAL A 5 8.42 -6.89 12.74
C VAL A 5 7.31 -6.60 11.73
N LEU A 6 7.33 -7.30 10.60
CA LEU A 6 6.32 -7.16 9.55
C LEU A 6 4.93 -7.55 10.05
N ILE A 7 4.80 -8.67 10.76
CA ILE A 7 3.53 -9.10 11.36
C ILE A 7 3.02 -8.05 12.36
N GLY A 8 3.90 -7.54 13.23
CA GLY A 8 3.55 -6.48 14.19
C GLY A 8 3.06 -5.20 13.49
N PHE A 9 3.75 -4.78 12.43
CA PHE A 9 3.37 -3.62 11.63
C PHE A 9 2.02 -3.81 10.93
N ASN A 10 1.77 -4.99 10.35
CA ASN A 10 0.48 -5.31 9.72
C ASN A 10 -0.66 -5.28 10.73
N LEU A 11 -0.50 -5.91 11.90
CA LEU A 11 -1.52 -5.91 12.94
C LEU A 11 -1.82 -4.49 13.44
N TYR A 12 -0.79 -3.69 13.68
CA TYR A 12 -0.95 -2.30 14.09
C TYR A 12 -1.74 -1.49 13.06
N THR A 13 -1.40 -1.66 11.78
CA THR A 13 -2.05 -0.91 10.70
C THR A 13 -3.51 -1.33 10.52
N ILE A 14 -3.81 -2.63 10.60
CA ILE A 14 -5.20 -3.15 10.57
C ILE A 14 -6.00 -2.61 11.74
N PHE A 15 -5.43 -2.58 12.94
CA PHE A 15 -6.11 -2.04 14.12
C PHE A 15 -6.47 -0.56 13.93
N PHE A 16 -5.52 0.25 13.48
CA PHE A 16 -5.72 1.68 13.27
C PHE A 16 -6.77 1.96 12.18
N LEU A 17 -6.72 1.23 11.06
CA LEU A 17 -7.73 1.32 10.00
C LEU A 17 -9.13 0.95 10.49
N ASN A 18 -9.27 -0.14 11.24
CA ASN A 18 -10.56 -0.51 11.81
C ASN A 18 -11.07 0.57 12.77
N GLN A 19 -10.20 1.19 13.58
CA GLN A 19 -10.59 2.30 14.45
C GLN A 19 -11.12 3.50 13.64
N MET A 20 -10.49 3.86 12.52
CA MET A 20 -10.97 4.93 11.64
C MET A 20 -12.33 4.60 11.04
N ILE A 21 -12.50 3.38 10.51
CA ILE A 21 -13.76 2.93 9.90
C ILE A 21 -14.90 2.90 10.94
N LEU A 22 -14.63 2.41 12.16
CA LEU A 22 -15.61 2.39 13.26
C LEU A 22 -15.92 3.77 13.85
N SER A 23 -15.15 4.81 13.51
CA SER A 23 -15.42 6.18 13.96
C SER A 23 -16.60 6.81 13.22
N ASP A 24 -16.97 6.26 12.05
CA ASP A 24 -18.15 6.69 11.32
C ASP A 24 -19.42 5.93 11.78
N SER A 25 -20.40 6.68 12.26
CA SER A 25 -21.70 6.15 12.72
C SER A 25 -22.61 5.66 11.59
N ALA A 26 -22.28 5.93 10.32
CA ALA A 26 -23.09 5.56 9.16
C ALA A 26 -22.81 4.14 8.62
N ILE A 27 -21.67 3.54 8.98
CA ILE A 27 -21.33 2.18 8.54
C ILE A 27 -21.91 1.18 9.53
N GLU A 28 -22.95 0.48 9.12
CA GLU A 28 -23.45 -0.65 9.88
C GLU A 28 -22.41 -1.77 9.89
N ILE A 29 -21.96 -2.11 11.10
CA ILE A 29 -21.13 -3.27 11.38
C ILE A 29 -21.82 -4.49 10.76
N TYR A 30 -21.06 -5.36 10.07
CA TYR A 30 -21.55 -6.55 9.33
C TYR A 30 -22.16 -6.30 7.94
N THR A 31 -22.00 -5.11 7.34
CA THR A 31 -22.35 -4.90 5.92
C THR A 31 -21.28 -5.44 4.98
N LEU A 32 -21.66 -5.85 3.76
CA LEU A 32 -20.72 -6.28 2.70
C LEU A 32 -19.64 -5.21 2.39
N ASN A 33 -19.98 -3.93 2.45
CA ASN A 33 -19.03 -2.83 2.24
C ASN A 33 -17.90 -2.86 3.27
N PHE A 34 -18.23 -3.04 4.56
CA PHE A 34 -17.24 -3.16 5.63
C PHE A 34 -16.29 -4.34 5.41
N PHE A 35 -16.84 -5.50 5.02
CA PHE A 35 -16.02 -6.69 4.76
C PHE A 35 -15.12 -6.51 3.53
N LEU A 36 -15.63 -5.88 2.46
CA LEU A 36 -14.85 -5.56 1.27
C LEU A 36 -13.70 -4.61 1.59
N GLU A 37 -13.96 -3.56 2.35
CA GLU A 37 -12.96 -2.56 2.72
C GLU A 37 -11.88 -3.13 3.64
N CYS A 38 -12.27 -3.94 4.63
CA CYS A 38 -11.34 -4.65 5.49
C CYS A 38 -10.47 -5.64 4.68
N THR A 39 -11.09 -6.41 3.78
CA THR A 39 -10.37 -7.34 2.90
C THR A 39 -9.40 -6.62 1.97
N TYR A 40 -9.84 -5.52 1.36
CA TYR A 40 -9.04 -4.70 0.46
C TYR A 40 -7.80 -4.15 1.17
N ASN A 41 -7.98 -3.58 2.36
CA ASN A 41 -6.88 -3.09 3.19
C ASN A 41 -5.88 -4.21 3.54
N VAL A 42 -6.36 -5.39 3.92
CA VAL A 42 -5.51 -6.57 4.17
C VAL A 42 -4.73 -6.96 2.90
N CYS A 43 -5.36 -6.99 1.73
CA CYS A 43 -4.69 -7.30 0.47
C CYS A 43 -3.54 -6.33 0.17
N ILE A 44 -3.75 -5.03 0.40
CA ILE A 44 -2.74 -4.00 0.13
C ILE A 44 -1.57 -4.07 1.11
N LEU A 45 -1.86 -4.34 2.38
CA LEU A 45 -0.86 -4.65 3.41
C LEU A 45 -0.04 -5.91 3.10
N LEU A 46 -0.67 -6.94 2.51
CA LEU A 46 0.03 -8.13 2.02
C LEU A 46 0.95 -7.82 0.85
N ILE A 47 0.52 -6.98 -0.10
CA ILE A 47 1.37 -6.53 -1.22
C ILE A 47 2.62 -5.83 -0.70
N LEU A 48 2.47 -4.93 0.26
CA LEU A 48 3.60 -4.29 0.95
C LEU A 48 4.52 -5.32 1.59
N SER A 49 3.95 -6.28 2.31
CA SER A 49 4.70 -7.31 3.01
C SER A 49 5.51 -8.20 2.07
N ILE A 50 4.90 -8.65 0.97
CA ILE A 50 5.56 -9.46 -0.06
C ILE A 50 6.65 -8.63 -0.75
N SER A 51 6.39 -7.35 -1.03
CA SER A 51 7.39 -6.48 -1.66
C SER A 51 8.61 -6.23 -0.76
N LEU A 52 8.40 -6.04 0.54
CA LEU A 52 9.48 -5.89 1.53
C LEU A 52 10.27 -7.18 1.67
N LEU A 53 9.59 -8.33 1.72
CA LEU A 53 10.26 -9.63 1.78
C LEU A 53 11.10 -9.85 0.52
N ASN A 54 10.55 -9.53 -0.66
CA ASN A 54 11.27 -9.63 -1.92
C ASN A 54 12.50 -8.72 -1.97
N TYR A 55 12.39 -7.49 -1.44
CA TYR A 55 13.53 -6.59 -1.29
C TYR A 55 14.61 -7.18 -0.38
N LEU A 56 14.22 -7.67 0.81
CA LEU A 56 15.16 -8.20 1.80
C LEU A 56 15.87 -9.47 1.34
N TYR A 57 15.21 -10.33 0.55
CA TYR A 57 15.78 -11.59 0.09
C TYR A 57 16.66 -11.47 -1.16
N HIS A 58 16.32 -10.56 -2.08
CA HIS A 58 17.05 -10.43 -3.35
C HIS A 58 18.02 -9.26 -3.39
N ASP A 59 18.06 -8.43 -2.34
CA ASP A 59 18.95 -7.28 -2.11
C ASP A 59 19.28 -6.48 -3.39
N SER A 60 18.26 -6.33 -4.22
CA SER A 60 18.41 -5.79 -5.56
C SER A 60 17.82 -4.39 -5.61
N LYS A 61 18.51 -3.49 -6.32
CA LYS A 61 18.01 -2.13 -6.61
C LYS A 61 16.59 -2.15 -7.20
N ARG A 62 16.21 -3.25 -7.86
CA ARG A 62 14.87 -3.47 -8.40
C ARG A 62 13.84 -3.83 -7.33
N GLY A 63 14.22 -4.68 -6.37
CA GLY A 63 13.38 -4.98 -5.20
C GLY A 63 13.07 -3.73 -4.39
N LEU A 64 14.04 -2.83 -4.25
CA LEU A 64 13.85 -1.54 -3.57
C LEU A 64 12.80 -0.67 -4.27
N LEU A 65 12.84 -0.58 -5.61
CA LEU A 65 11.86 0.20 -6.38
C LEU A 65 10.43 -0.36 -6.20
N LEU A 66 10.28 -1.69 -6.24
CA LEU A 66 8.98 -2.32 -6.04
C LEU A 66 8.46 -2.11 -4.61
N PHE A 67 9.35 -2.18 -3.61
CA PHE A 67 9.00 -1.86 -2.23
C PHE A 67 8.64 -0.38 -2.04
N LEU A 68 9.37 0.54 -2.66
CA LEU A 68 9.05 1.97 -2.54
C LEU A 68 7.71 2.29 -3.22
N ALA A 69 7.44 1.68 -4.37
CA ALA A 69 6.15 1.79 -5.05
C ALA A 69 5.00 1.29 -4.18
N SER A 70 5.14 0.10 -3.57
CA SER A 70 4.09 -0.45 -2.72
C SER A 70 3.88 0.40 -1.47
N VAL A 71 4.93 0.96 -0.86
CA VAL A 71 4.82 1.93 0.24
C VAL A 71 3.97 3.13 -0.18
N CYS A 72 4.26 3.75 -1.32
CA CYS A 72 3.48 4.90 -1.82
C CYS A 72 2.00 4.54 -2.02
N ILE A 73 1.71 3.37 -2.60
CA ILE A 73 0.33 2.91 -2.81
C ILE A 73 -0.37 2.66 -1.46
N VAL A 74 0.24 1.92 -0.54
CA VAL A 74 -0.37 1.62 0.77
C VAL A 74 -0.64 2.90 1.55
N PHE A 75 0.30 3.85 1.56
CA PHE A 75 0.08 5.13 2.21
C PHE A 75 -1.02 5.96 1.54
N SER A 76 -1.13 5.91 0.21
CA SER A 76 -2.24 6.54 -0.52
C SER A 76 -3.58 6.03 -0.02
N GLU A 77 -3.73 4.72 0.13
CA GLU A 77 -4.96 4.09 0.60
C GLU A 77 -5.28 4.45 2.05
N MET A 78 -4.27 4.50 2.93
CA MET A 78 -4.46 4.97 4.32
C MET A 78 -5.02 6.40 4.36
N VAL A 79 -4.50 7.28 3.49
CA VAL A 79 -4.98 8.67 3.37
C VAL A 79 -6.39 8.72 2.78
N GLN A 80 -6.72 7.83 1.84
CA GLN A 80 -8.07 7.71 1.29
C GLN A 80 -9.08 7.30 2.36
N VAL A 81 -8.76 6.29 3.17
CA VAL A 81 -9.60 5.88 4.31
C VAL A 81 -9.79 7.04 5.29
N ALA A 82 -8.73 7.79 5.60
CA ALA A 82 -8.83 8.98 6.45
C ALA A 82 -9.71 10.09 5.82
N TYR A 83 -9.62 10.30 4.51
CA TYR A 83 -10.47 11.26 3.78
C TYR A 83 -11.95 10.88 3.83
N ILE A 84 -12.26 9.59 3.69
CA ILE A 84 -13.64 9.09 3.67
C ILE A 84 -14.26 9.11 5.07
N PHE A 85 -13.54 8.68 6.11
CA PHE A 85 -14.13 8.43 7.44
C PHE A 85 -13.77 9.44 8.53
N VAL A 86 -12.71 10.24 8.37
CA VAL A 86 -12.29 11.22 9.40
C VAL A 86 -12.67 12.63 8.98
N SER A 87 -12.17 13.09 7.83
CA SER A 87 -12.48 14.42 7.33
C SER A 87 -12.34 14.49 5.81
N ALA A 88 -13.41 14.93 5.14
CA ALA A 88 -13.44 15.15 3.69
C ALA A 88 -12.69 16.43 3.27
N ASP A 89 -11.46 16.59 3.78
CA ASP A 89 -10.62 17.75 3.52
C ASP A 89 -9.99 17.65 2.13
N TYR A 90 -10.07 18.74 1.36
CA TYR A 90 -9.50 18.82 0.02
C TYR A 90 -7.98 18.53 0.00
N LEU A 91 -7.27 18.88 1.07
CA LEU A 91 -5.83 18.60 1.21
C LEU A 91 -5.55 17.10 1.24
N LEU A 92 -6.35 16.31 1.96
CA LEU A 92 -6.18 14.86 2.05
C LEU A 92 -6.38 14.20 0.69
N ASN A 93 -7.38 14.63 -0.08
CA ASN A 93 -7.63 14.13 -1.43
C ASN A 93 -6.46 14.44 -2.39
N VAL A 94 -5.90 15.65 -2.33
CA VAL A 94 -4.72 16.01 -3.14
C VAL A 94 -3.51 15.16 -2.76
N VAL A 95 -3.28 14.96 -1.47
CA VAL A 95 -2.17 14.12 -0.98
C VAL A 95 -2.34 12.68 -1.43
N TYR A 96 -3.54 12.10 -1.28
CA TYR A 96 -3.91 10.79 -1.81
C TYR A 96 -3.55 10.68 -3.31
N ALA A 97 -4.05 11.60 -4.14
CA ALA A 97 -3.83 11.55 -5.58
C ALA A 97 -2.34 11.64 -5.95
N LEU A 98 -1.58 12.50 -5.26
CA LEU A 98 -0.13 12.64 -5.47
C LEU A 98 0.63 11.37 -5.10
N LEU A 99 0.31 10.74 -3.96
CA LEU A 99 0.93 9.50 -3.54
C LEU A 99 0.62 8.37 -4.52
N LEU A 100 -0.62 8.29 -4.98
CA LEU A 100 -1.06 7.29 -5.95
C LEU A 100 -0.30 7.43 -7.27
N VAL A 101 -0.27 8.63 -7.85
CA VAL A 101 0.46 8.93 -9.10
C VAL A 101 1.94 8.61 -8.95
N THR A 102 2.55 8.99 -7.81
CA THR A 102 3.95 8.70 -7.52
C THR A 102 4.21 7.20 -7.41
N GLY A 103 3.33 6.46 -6.73
CA GLY A 103 3.41 5.01 -6.61
C GLY A 103 3.38 4.33 -7.98
N PHE A 104 2.41 4.67 -8.83
CA PHE A 104 2.32 4.14 -10.20
C PHE A 104 3.51 4.53 -11.07
N TYR A 105 4.03 5.75 -10.92
CA TYR A 105 5.24 6.18 -11.62
C TYR A 105 6.45 5.30 -11.25
N ILE A 106 6.64 4.98 -9.97
CA ILE A 106 7.72 4.11 -9.52
C ILE A 106 7.52 2.67 -10.03
N VAL A 107 6.28 2.16 -10.04
CA VAL A 107 5.95 0.85 -10.67
C VAL A 107 6.36 0.85 -12.14
N TYR A 108 6.03 1.91 -12.88
CA TYR A 108 6.41 2.03 -14.29
C TYR A 108 7.93 1.98 -14.47
N VAL A 109 8.68 2.75 -13.68
CA VAL A 109 10.16 2.73 -13.71
C VAL A 109 10.71 1.34 -13.38
N TYR A 110 10.12 0.64 -12.42
CA TYR A 110 10.49 -0.74 -12.08
C TYR A 110 10.30 -1.69 -13.28
N ILE A 111 9.14 -1.64 -13.96
CA ILE A 111 8.84 -2.48 -15.12
C ILE A 111 9.83 -2.20 -16.26
N VAL A 112 10.03 -0.92 -16.60
CA VAL A 112 10.96 -0.50 -17.66
C VAL A 112 12.40 -0.94 -17.36
N SER A 113 12.86 -0.80 -16.11
CA SER A 113 14.19 -1.27 -15.69
C SER A 113 14.35 -2.78 -15.87
N LYS A 114 13.30 -3.56 -15.60
CA LYS A 114 13.29 -5.02 -15.79
C LYS A 114 13.36 -5.39 -17.28
N ILE A 115 12.61 -4.70 -18.14
CA ILE A 115 12.58 -4.94 -19.59
C ILE A 115 13.92 -4.57 -20.24
N ASN A 116 14.48 -3.39 -19.94
CA ASN A 116 15.76 -2.96 -20.50
C ASN A 116 16.91 -3.90 -20.14
N ALA A 117 16.89 -4.46 -18.93
CA ALA A 117 17.87 -5.45 -18.55
C ALA A 117 17.74 -6.76 -19.32
N TYR A 118 16.50 -7.17 -19.65
CA TYR A 118 16.26 -8.36 -20.44
C TYR A 118 16.78 -8.20 -21.88
N TYR A 119 16.51 -7.04 -22.51
CA TYR A 119 17.03 -6.74 -23.85
C TYR A 119 18.56 -6.70 -23.90
N LYS A 120 19.23 -6.16 -22.87
CA LYS A 120 20.70 -6.11 -22.81
C LYS A 120 21.36 -7.50 -22.70
N ILE A 121 20.64 -8.52 -22.25
CA ILE A 121 21.15 -9.91 -22.17
C ILE A 121 21.03 -10.62 -23.52
N LEU A 122 20.15 -10.12 -24.42
CA LEU A 122 19.86 -10.74 -25.71
C LEU A 122 20.68 -10.17 -26.89
N SER A 123 21.39 -9.04 -26.69
CA SER A 123 22.29 -8.43 -27.69
C SER A 123 23.75 -8.70 -27.35
#